data_AF-A0A512C5K8-F1
#
_entry.id   AF-A0A512C5K8-F1
#
_cell.length_a   1.000
_cell.length_b   1.000
_cell.length_c   1.000
_cell.angle_alpha   90.00
_cell.angle_beta   90.00
_cell.angle_gamma   90.00
#
_symmetry.space_group_name_H-M   'P 1'
#
loop_
_entity.id
_entity.type
_entity.pdbx_description
1 polymer ?
#
loop_
_entity_poly.entity_id
_entity_poly.type
_entity_poly.pdbx_seq_one_letter_code
_entity_poly.pdbx_strand_id
1 'polypeptide(L)'
;MRALPAIWSQDSETTAEGLRLAEQAVTLDLTYPLPKALAAWFYAQRVTYMRTPVPDEDRARAVKLAQEVASLDSDDPLVLTVLSATYAQSRQLDLGLTAIDKALALDPNSAQAWMRSGFLNTYTSRPDVGIDHFRRAVRLSPLDPMHYNAALGIGAAYFVKGQYDEAACWVEQALREKPSATWAYRLLTTTYANAGRLEEAKQAAAKFLAAFPGMTVSRAVDATPGNSDFLLPYAQGLRDAGLPE
;
A
#
# COMPACT_ATOMS: atom_id res chain seq x y z
N MET A 1 -3.23 18.00 15.39
CA MET A 1 -4.08 17.63 14.23
C MET A 1 -4.87 16.37 14.57
N ARG A 2 -6.21 16.38 14.51
CA ARG A 2 -7.06 15.23 14.93
C ARG A 2 -7.10 14.05 13.95
N ALA A 3 -6.63 14.22 12.71
CA ALA A 3 -6.57 13.16 11.70
C ALA A 3 -5.36 12.21 11.85
N LEU A 4 -4.35 12.58 12.65
CA LEU A 4 -3.11 11.79 12.79
C LEU A 4 -3.32 10.33 13.21
N PRO A 5 -4.21 9.99 14.16
CA PRO A 5 -4.46 8.59 14.52
C PRO A 5 -5.03 7.76 13.36
N ALA A 6 -5.68 8.40 12.38
CA ALA A 6 -6.31 7.73 11.25
C ALA A 6 -5.36 7.41 10.10
N ILE A 7 -4.18 8.01 10.07
CA ILE A 7 -3.25 7.93 8.92
C ILE A 7 -2.88 6.50 8.55
N TRP A 8 -2.66 5.64 9.54
CA TRP A 8 -2.32 4.23 9.31
C TRP A 8 -3.50 3.31 9.54
N SER A 9 -4.66 3.86 9.89
CA SER A 9 -5.87 3.06 9.99
C SER A 9 -6.25 2.49 8.63
N GLN A 10 -6.67 1.24 8.64
CA GLN A 10 -7.34 0.59 7.51
C GLN A 10 -8.83 0.41 7.81
N ASP A 11 -9.38 1.07 8.83
CA ASP A 11 -10.81 1.11 9.11
C ASP A 11 -11.50 2.18 8.25
N SER A 12 -12.63 1.84 7.62
CA SER A 12 -13.29 2.72 6.65
C SER A 12 -13.88 3.99 7.28
N GLU A 13 -14.44 3.90 8.48
CA GLU A 13 -15.02 5.05 9.17
C GLU A 13 -13.92 5.99 9.66
N THR A 14 -12.88 5.40 10.26
CA THR A 14 -11.70 6.14 10.73
C THR A 14 -11.00 6.89 9.60
N THR A 15 -10.87 6.26 8.42
CA THR A 15 -10.20 6.87 7.25
C THR A 15 -11.06 7.94 6.57
N ALA A 16 -12.38 7.76 6.52
CA ALA A 16 -13.30 8.79 6.04
C ALA A 16 -13.31 10.03 6.94
N GLU A 17 -13.37 9.85 8.26
CA GLU A 17 -13.26 10.94 9.22
C GLU A 17 -11.89 11.61 9.18
N GLY A 18 -10.82 10.82 9.01
CA GLY A 18 -9.46 11.32 8.79
C GLY A 18 -9.35 12.24 7.57
N LEU A 19 -9.93 11.83 6.43
CA LEU A 19 -9.98 12.63 5.21
C LEU A 19 -10.75 13.94 5.45
N ARG A 20 -11.95 13.87 6.03
CA ARG A 20 -12.77 15.04 6.34
C ARG A 20 -12.01 16.05 7.21
N LEU A 21 -11.34 15.57 8.26
CA LEU A 21 -10.54 16.41 9.15
C LEU A 21 -9.31 17.00 8.46
N ALA A 22 -8.67 16.24 7.56
CA ALA A 22 -7.54 16.72 6.78
C ALA A 22 -7.98 17.83 5.80
N GLU A 23 -9.09 17.64 5.08
CA GLU A 23 -9.65 18.66 4.18
C GLU A 23 -10.05 19.94 4.92
N GLN A 24 -10.66 19.82 6.10
CA GLN A 24 -10.96 20.98 6.95
C GLN A 24 -9.70 21.70 7.41
N ALA A 25 -8.62 20.97 7.71
CA ALA A 25 -7.36 21.60 8.12
C ALA A 25 -6.66 22.30 6.94
N VAL A 26 -6.79 21.78 5.71
CA VAL A 26 -6.27 22.44 4.50
C VAL A 26 -6.93 23.81 4.26
N THR A 27 -8.23 23.96 4.54
CA THR A 27 -8.91 25.25 4.35
C THR A 27 -8.52 26.31 5.38
N LEU A 28 -7.97 25.90 6.52
CA LEU A 28 -7.52 26.81 7.58
C LEU A 28 -6.11 27.34 7.35
N ASP A 29 -5.22 26.53 6.78
CA ASP A 29 -3.85 26.93 6.42
C ASP A 29 -3.39 26.20 5.16
N LEU A 30 -3.34 26.94 4.04
CA LEU A 30 -2.95 26.42 2.73
C LEU A 30 -1.44 26.13 2.63
N THR A 31 -0.64 26.69 3.52
CA THR A 31 0.83 26.58 3.54
C THR A 31 1.32 25.48 4.46
N TYR A 32 0.48 24.98 5.37
CA TYR A 32 0.84 23.87 6.24
C TYR A 32 0.84 22.53 5.48
N PRO A 33 2.00 21.86 5.28
CA PRO A 33 2.09 20.72 4.36
C PRO A 33 1.39 19.46 4.86
N LEU A 34 1.37 19.22 6.18
CA LEU A 34 0.94 17.94 6.75
C LEU A 34 -0.55 17.63 6.47
N PRO A 35 -1.52 18.53 6.69
CA PRO A 35 -2.92 18.27 6.35
C PRO A 35 -3.15 17.91 4.90
N LYS A 36 -2.45 18.61 4.00
CA LYS A 36 -2.53 18.38 2.57
C LYS A 36 -1.93 17.01 2.20
N ALA A 37 -0.81 16.64 2.82
CA ALA A 37 -0.21 15.31 2.66
C ALA A 37 -1.14 14.20 3.16
N LEU A 38 -1.80 14.40 4.32
CA LEU A 38 -2.76 13.43 4.84
C LEU A 38 -3.97 13.28 3.91
N ALA A 39 -4.53 14.37 3.40
CA ALA A 39 -5.63 14.32 2.43
C ALA A 39 -5.21 13.55 1.17
N ALA A 40 -4.03 13.86 0.62
CA ALA A 40 -3.47 13.16 -0.53
C ALA A 40 -3.37 11.63 -0.28
N TRP A 41 -2.85 11.27 0.89
CA TRP A 41 -2.75 9.88 1.32
C TRP A 41 -4.11 9.19 1.43
N PHE A 42 -5.11 9.81 2.06
CA PHE A 42 -6.43 9.20 2.18
C PHE A 42 -7.10 8.97 0.82
N TYR A 43 -6.94 9.90 -0.13
CA TYR A 43 -7.40 9.70 -1.50
C TYR A 43 -6.72 8.49 -2.17
N ALA A 44 -5.39 8.37 -2.07
CA ALA A 44 -4.66 7.22 -2.62
C ALA A 44 -5.04 5.89 -1.94
N GLN A 45 -5.30 5.96 -0.63
CA GLN A 45 -5.66 4.80 0.18
C GLN A 45 -7.03 4.24 -0.20
N ARG A 46 -8.00 5.12 -0.49
CA ARG A 46 -9.33 4.73 -0.98
C ARG A 46 -9.24 3.95 -2.29
N VAL A 47 -8.31 4.31 -3.17
CA VAL A 47 -8.05 3.56 -4.42
C VAL A 47 -7.42 2.20 -4.09
N THR A 48 -6.32 2.18 -3.32
CA THR A 48 -5.53 0.97 -3.07
C THR A 48 -6.34 -0.13 -2.38
N TYR A 49 -7.20 0.23 -1.42
CA TYR A 49 -8.09 -0.71 -0.73
C TYR A 49 -9.46 -0.87 -1.38
N MET A 50 -9.65 -0.36 -2.60
CA MET A 50 -10.87 -0.55 -3.40
C MET A 50 -12.14 -0.03 -2.70
N ARG A 51 -12.02 1.12 -2.02
CA ARG A 51 -13.07 1.78 -1.22
C ARG A 51 -13.63 3.03 -1.88
N THR A 52 -13.58 3.09 -3.20
CA THR A 52 -14.09 4.23 -3.95
C THR A 52 -14.76 3.80 -5.25
N PRO A 53 -15.90 4.41 -5.62
CA PRO A 53 -16.51 4.22 -6.92
C PRO A 53 -15.82 5.06 -8.02
N VAL A 54 -14.95 6.01 -7.67
CA VAL A 54 -14.31 6.96 -8.58
C VAL A 54 -12.76 6.91 -8.47
N PRO A 55 -12.14 5.74 -8.74
CA PRO A 55 -10.71 5.54 -8.50
C PRO A 55 -9.80 6.50 -9.28
N ASP A 56 -10.16 6.84 -10.52
CA ASP A 56 -9.38 7.77 -11.35
C ASP A 56 -9.39 9.19 -10.78
N GLU A 57 -10.54 9.67 -10.32
CA GLU A 57 -10.66 10.99 -9.69
C GLU A 57 -9.91 11.05 -8.37
N ASP A 58 -10.06 10.04 -7.51
CA ASP A 58 -9.36 9.99 -6.24
C ASP A 58 -7.84 9.90 -6.45
N ARG A 59 -7.37 9.13 -7.44
CA ARG A 59 -5.95 9.06 -7.81
C ARG A 59 -5.45 10.42 -8.31
N ALA A 60 -6.20 11.09 -9.18
CA ALA A 60 -5.83 12.41 -9.69
C ALA A 60 -5.75 13.46 -8.56
N ARG A 61 -6.69 13.42 -7.60
CA ARG A 61 -6.65 14.27 -6.40
C ARG A 61 -5.44 13.98 -5.53
N ALA A 62 -5.13 12.70 -5.30
CA ALA A 62 -3.96 12.29 -4.53
C ALA A 62 -2.66 12.82 -5.15
N VAL A 63 -2.47 12.65 -6.46
CA VAL A 63 -1.29 13.15 -7.18
C VAL A 63 -1.19 14.67 -7.11
N LYS A 64 -2.29 15.39 -7.36
CA LYS A 64 -2.32 16.85 -7.32
C LYS A 64 -1.91 17.37 -5.95
N LEU A 65 -2.53 16.86 -4.88
CA LEU A 65 -2.23 17.29 -3.52
C LEU A 65 -0.78 16.94 -3.14
N ALA A 66 -0.27 15.77 -3.54
CA ALA A 66 1.12 15.39 -3.29
C ALA A 66 2.10 16.34 -4.00
N GLN A 67 1.84 16.73 -5.24
CA GLN A 67 2.66 17.71 -5.97
C GLN A 67 2.64 19.10 -5.32
N GLU A 68 1.48 19.55 -4.84
CA GLU A 68 1.39 20.79 -4.08
C GLU A 68 2.22 20.72 -2.78
N VAL A 69 2.15 19.62 -2.03
CA VAL A 69 2.96 19.44 -0.82
C VAL A 69 4.46 19.40 -1.15
N ALA A 70 4.85 18.71 -2.22
CA ALA A 70 6.25 18.67 -2.67
C ALA A 70 6.78 20.07 -3.02
N SER A 71 5.93 20.96 -3.58
CA SER A 71 6.29 22.34 -3.90
C SER A 71 6.52 23.23 -2.66
N LEU A 72 6.06 22.81 -1.48
CA LEU A 72 6.31 23.51 -0.22
C LEU A 72 7.69 23.20 0.37
N ASP A 73 8.45 22.27 -0.24
CA ASP A 73 9.80 21.83 0.15
C ASP A 73 9.94 21.55 1.67
N SER A 74 9.04 20.72 2.18
CA SER A 74 9.06 20.32 3.59
C SER A 74 10.19 19.33 3.86
N ASP A 75 10.99 19.62 4.90
CA ASP A 75 11.95 18.70 5.51
C ASP A 75 11.36 17.91 6.69
N ASP A 76 10.03 17.92 6.87
CA ASP A 76 9.37 17.07 7.86
C ASP A 76 9.39 15.59 7.39
N PRO A 77 10.08 14.67 8.11
CA PRO A 77 10.19 13.26 7.72
C PRO A 77 8.83 12.55 7.66
N LEU A 78 7.85 12.96 8.47
CA LEU A 78 6.50 12.40 8.41
C LEU A 78 5.82 12.83 7.13
N VAL A 79 5.88 14.11 6.76
CA VAL A 79 5.31 14.62 5.50
C VAL A 79 5.93 13.89 4.31
N LEU A 80 7.25 13.72 4.29
CA LEU A 80 7.97 13.01 3.23
C LEU A 80 7.60 11.52 3.18
N THR A 81 7.43 10.86 4.33
CA THR A 81 6.96 9.46 4.41
C THR A 81 5.56 9.30 3.83
N VAL A 82 4.66 10.25 4.12
CA VAL A 82 3.27 10.26 3.63
C VAL A 82 3.21 10.56 2.13
N LEU A 83 4.01 11.52 1.66
CA LEU A 83 4.20 11.81 0.25
C LEU A 83 4.66 10.58 -0.52
N SER A 84 5.70 9.91 -0.01
CA SER A 84 6.23 8.67 -0.58
C SER A 84 5.13 7.63 -0.74
N ALA A 85 4.37 7.38 0.31
CA ALA A 85 3.29 6.40 0.32
C ALA A 85 2.17 6.77 -0.67
N THR A 86 1.84 8.06 -0.77
CA THR A 86 0.85 8.60 -1.70
C THR A 86 1.28 8.43 -3.15
N TYR A 87 2.54 8.78 -3.46
CA TYR A 87 3.10 8.61 -4.80
C TYR A 87 3.15 7.14 -5.20
N ALA A 88 3.60 6.25 -4.29
CA ALA A 88 3.59 4.82 -4.54
C ALA A 88 2.20 4.32 -4.91
N GLN A 89 1.18 4.65 -4.10
CA GLN A 89 -0.21 4.24 -4.33
C GLN A 89 -0.83 4.88 -5.58
N SER A 90 -0.34 6.05 -5.96
CA SER A 90 -0.72 6.73 -7.19
C SER A 90 0.10 6.30 -8.42
N ARG A 91 0.89 5.21 -8.31
CA ARG A 91 1.72 4.64 -9.38
C ARG A 91 2.86 5.56 -9.86
N GLN A 92 3.27 6.52 -9.02
CA GLN A 92 4.40 7.42 -9.24
C GLN A 92 5.63 6.94 -8.45
N LEU A 93 6.14 5.74 -8.78
CA LEU A 93 7.11 5.02 -7.95
C LEU A 93 8.43 5.78 -7.74
N ASP A 94 8.96 6.46 -8.76
CA ASP A 94 10.24 7.19 -8.68
C ASP A 94 10.15 8.42 -7.75
N LEU A 95 9.03 9.13 -7.80
CA LEU A 95 8.75 10.24 -6.86
C LEU A 95 8.60 9.69 -5.43
N GLY A 96 7.98 8.52 -5.29
CA GLY A 96 7.88 7.81 -4.02
C GLY A 96 9.25 7.48 -3.43
N LEU A 97 10.15 6.90 -4.23
CA LEU A 97 11.53 6.59 -3.85
C LEU A 97 12.30 7.84 -3.42
N THR A 98 12.24 8.90 -4.22
CA THR A 98 12.93 10.16 -3.90
C THR A 98 12.47 10.71 -2.54
N ALA A 99 11.15 10.71 -2.29
CA ALA A 99 10.60 11.21 -1.03
C ALA A 99 10.98 10.31 0.17
N ILE A 100 10.97 8.97 0.01
CA ILE A 100 11.28 8.07 1.13
C ILE A 100 12.76 8.07 1.48
N ASP A 101 13.64 8.21 0.49
CA ASP A 101 15.08 8.30 0.72
C ASP A 101 15.41 9.59 1.48
N LYS A 102 14.79 10.72 1.12
CA LYS A 102 14.90 11.98 1.89
C LYS A 102 14.36 11.81 3.31
N ALA A 103 13.20 11.18 3.49
CA ALA A 103 12.62 10.93 4.81
C ALA A 103 13.55 10.10 5.72
N LEU A 104 14.13 9.03 5.18
CA LEU A 104 15.04 8.14 5.93
C LEU A 104 16.39 8.77 6.23
N ALA A 105 16.87 9.68 5.38
CA ALA A 105 18.07 10.47 5.66
C ALA A 105 17.86 11.44 6.83
N LEU A 106 16.66 12.01 6.95
CA LEU A 106 16.30 12.95 8.02
C LEU A 106 15.90 12.24 9.32
N ASP A 107 15.20 11.10 9.23
CA ASP A 107 14.84 10.27 10.38
C ASP A 107 15.07 8.77 10.10
N PRO A 108 16.27 8.25 10.42
CA PRO A 108 16.61 6.84 10.20
C PRO A 108 15.97 5.89 11.22
N ASN A 109 15.22 6.39 12.21
CA ASN A 109 14.57 5.60 13.26
C ASN A 109 13.06 5.47 13.06
N SER A 110 12.49 6.09 12.02
CA SER A 110 11.07 5.93 11.68
C SER A 110 10.78 4.54 11.13
N ALA A 111 10.20 3.66 11.97
CA ALA A 111 9.74 2.33 11.57
C ALA A 111 8.77 2.40 10.38
N GLN A 112 7.90 3.42 10.34
CA GLN A 112 6.95 3.61 9.24
C GLN A 112 7.65 4.02 7.95
N ALA A 113 8.68 4.87 8.00
CA ALA A 113 9.45 5.21 6.81
C ALA A 113 10.17 3.96 6.24
N TRP A 114 10.76 3.13 7.09
CA TRP A 114 11.34 1.85 6.67
C TRP A 114 10.30 0.91 6.07
N MET A 115 9.10 0.82 6.65
CA MET A 115 7.99 0.04 6.11
C MET A 115 7.60 0.51 4.70
N ARG A 116 7.44 1.83 4.50
CA ARG A 116 7.11 2.40 3.17
C ARG A 116 8.23 2.21 2.16
N SER A 117 9.49 2.34 2.59
CA SER A 117 10.65 2.07 1.75
C SER A 117 10.71 0.60 1.33
N GLY A 118 10.34 -0.33 2.22
CA GLY A 118 10.20 -1.75 1.90
C GLY A 118 9.24 -1.99 0.74
N PHE A 119 8.03 -1.42 0.83
CA PHE A 119 7.02 -1.54 -0.23
C PHE A 119 7.49 -0.94 -1.56
N LEU A 120 8.06 0.26 -1.53
CA LEU A 120 8.56 0.92 -2.74
C LEU A 120 9.66 0.11 -3.44
N ASN A 121 10.61 -0.44 -2.68
CA ASN A 121 11.67 -1.29 -3.23
C ASN A 121 11.11 -2.59 -3.81
N THR A 122 10.12 -3.22 -3.16
CA THR A 122 9.41 -4.37 -3.72
C THR A 122 8.72 -4.02 -5.04
N TYR A 123 7.98 -2.91 -5.10
CA TYR A 123 7.24 -2.47 -6.29
C TYR A 123 8.12 -1.98 -7.44
N THR A 124 9.40 -1.73 -7.18
CA THR A 124 10.41 -1.30 -8.16
C THR A 124 11.45 -2.38 -8.45
N SER A 125 11.07 -3.66 -8.29
CA SER A 125 11.91 -4.84 -8.59
C SER A 125 13.22 -4.92 -7.79
N ARG A 126 13.24 -4.41 -6.57
CA ARG A 126 14.35 -4.56 -5.60
C ARG A 126 13.88 -5.32 -4.34
N PRO A 127 13.44 -6.59 -4.48
CA PRO A 127 12.79 -7.33 -3.40
C PRO A 127 13.71 -7.61 -2.21
N ASP A 128 15.00 -7.86 -2.40
CA ASP A 128 15.92 -8.12 -1.29
C ASP A 128 16.10 -6.88 -0.39
N VAL A 129 16.24 -5.71 -1.01
CA VAL A 129 16.25 -4.42 -0.29
C VAL A 129 14.92 -4.21 0.43
N GLY A 130 13.80 -4.54 -0.24
CA GLY A 130 12.47 -4.49 0.35
C GLY A 130 12.37 -5.32 1.64
N ILE A 131 12.79 -6.58 1.59
CA ILE A 131 12.78 -7.52 2.74
C ILE A 131 13.62 -6.97 3.89
N ASP A 132 14.81 -6.46 3.63
CA ASP A 132 15.67 -5.91 4.67
C ASP A 132 15.06 -4.66 5.32
N HIS A 133 14.42 -3.80 4.53
CA HIS A 133 13.73 -2.62 5.04
C HIS A 133 12.50 -2.99 5.89
N PHE A 134 11.72 -3.99 5.50
CA PHE A 134 10.63 -4.52 6.34
C PHE A 134 11.15 -5.09 7.66
N ARG A 135 12.22 -5.89 7.62
CA ARG A 135 12.84 -6.44 8.84
C ARG A 135 13.38 -5.34 9.75
N ARG A 136 13.91 -4.25 9.20
CA ARG A 136 14.33 -3.08 9.96
C ARG A 136 13.15 -2.37 10.60
N ALA A 137 12.04 -2.17 9.87
CA ALA A 137 10.82 -1.59 10.40
C ALA A 137 10.29 -2.37 11.61
N VAL A 138 10.20 -3.70 11.50
CA VAL A 138 9.76 -4.59 12.59
C VAL A 138 10.68 -4.51 13.79
N ARG A 139 12.00 -4.41 13.59
CA ARG A 139 12.96 -4.29 14.69
C ARG A 139 12.83 -2.96 15.45
N LEU A 140 12.53 -1.88 14.74
CA LEU A 140 12.35 -0.55 15.33
C LEU A 140 11.01 -0.43 16.09
N SER A 141 9.98 -1.16 15.67
CA SER A 141 8.66 -1.16 16.30
C SER A 141 8.10 -2.60 16.38
N PRO A 142 8.59 -3.44 17.31
CA PRO A 142 8.23 -4.86 17.36
C PRO A 142 6.79 -5.12 17.83
N LEU A 143 6.14 -4.12 18.44
CA LEU A 143 4.76 -4.19 18.93
C LEU A 143 3.80 -3.33 18.09
N ASP A 144 4.19 -2.97 16.87
CA ASP A 144 3.36 -2.17 15.98
C ASP A 144 2.03 -2.91 15.65
N PRO A 145 0.85 -2.30 15.86
CA PRO A 145 -0.43 -2.90 15.46
C PRO A 145 -0.54 -3.20 13.96
N MET A 146 0.31 -2.58 13.14
CA MET A 146 0.43 -2.82 11.70
C MET A 146 1.53 -3.83 11.34
N HIS A 147 2.05 -4.60 12.29
CA HIS A 147 3.09 -5.60 12.05
C HIS A 147 2.76 -6.56 10.88
N TYR A 148 1.49 -6.98 10.74
CA TYR A 148 1.03 -7.81 9.62
C TYR A 148 1.31 -7.20 8.24
N ASN A 149 1.39 -5.86 8.11
CA ASN A 149 1.75 -5.22 6.85
C ASN A 149 3.20 -5.49 6.45
N ALA A 150 4.12 -5.63 7.41
CA ALA A 150 5.50 -6.01 7.10
C ALA A 150 5.56 -7.44 6.56
N ALA A 151 4.79 -8.36 7.15
CA ALA A 151 4.64 -9.72 6.64
C ALA A 151 4.02 -9.75 5.23
N LEU A 152 2.99 -8.96 4.96
CA LEU A 152 2.44 -8.81 3.59
C LEU A 152 3.48 -8.26 2.61
N GLY A 153 4.26 -7.26 3.03
CA GLY A 153 5.32 -6.67 2.23
C GLY A 153 6.44 -7.64 1.90
N ILE A 154 6.85 -8.47 2.87
CA ILE A 154 7.83 -9.55 2.67
C ILE A 154 7.26 -10.61 1.73
N GLY A 155 5.99 -10.99 1.89
CA GLY A 155 5.30 -11.89 0.95
C GLY A 155 5.28 -11.35 -0.48
N ALA A 156 4.97 -10.06 -0.64
CA ALA A 156 5.02 -9.38 -1.94
C ALA A 156 6.45 -9.35 -2.52
N ALA A 157 7.48 -9.24 -1.69
CA ALA A 157 8.87 -9.30 -2.15
C ALA A 157 9.25 -10.70 -2.62
N TYR A 158 8.87 -11.76 -1.90
CA TYR A 158 9.07 -13.14 -2.36
C TYR A 158 8.29 -13.45 -3.65
N PHE A 159 7.09 -12.86 -3.80
CA PHE A 159 6.32 -12.96 -5.03
C PHE A 159 7.10 -12.40 -6.23
N VAL A 160 7.71 -11.22 -6.09
CA VAL A 160 8.58 -10.63 -7.14
C VAL A 160 9.80 -11.50 -7.44
N LYS A 161 10.33 -12.23 -6.43
CA LYS A 161 11.44 -13.17 -6.62
C LYS A 161 11.02 -14.48 -7.32
N GLY A 162 9.74 -14.70 -7.60
CA GLY A 162 9.22 -15.97 -8.10
C GLY A 162 9.21 -17.10 -7.07
N GLN A 163 9.43 -16.79 -5.80
CA GLN A 163 9.44 -17.73 -4.68
C GLN A 163 8.04 -17.79 -4.07
N TYR A 164 7.12 -18.41 -4.82
CA TYR A 164 5.69 -18.30 -4.55
C TYR A 164 5.23 -19.03 -3.29
N ASP A 165 5.85 -20.16 -2.92
CA ASP A 165 5.49 -20.86 -1.68
C ASP A 165 5.91 -20.06 -0.44
N GLU A 166 7.10 -19.47 -0.43
CA GLU A 166 7.54 -18.56 0.62
C GLU A 166 6.64 -17.32 0.68
N ALA A 167 6.28 -16.75 -0.47
CA ALA A 167 5.35 -15.64 -0.54
C ALA A 167 4.00 -15.98 0.09
N ALA A 168 3.44 -17.15 -0.22
CA ALA A 168 2.17 -17.62 0.34
C ALA A 168 2.28 -17.74 1.87
N CYS A 169 3.35 -18.35 2.38
CA CYS A 169 3.57 -18.51 3.83
C CYS A 169 3.52 -17.16 4.58
N TRP A 170 4.19 -16.14 4.05
CA TRP A 170 4.19 -14.80 4.63
C TRP A 170 2.82 -14.10 4.55
N VAL A 171 2.14 -14.20 3.41
CA VAL A 171 0.82 -13.59 3.23
C VAL A 171 -0.22 -14.26 4.14
N GLU A 172 -0.16 -15.59 4.29
CA GLU A 172 -1.01 -16.32 5.21
C GLU A 172 -0.73 -15.96 6.68
N GLN A 173 0.54 -15.79 7.06
CA GLN A 173 0.88 -15.31 8.39
C GLN A 173 0.22 -13.96 8.66
N ALA A 174 0.34 -13.01 7.74
CA ALA A 174 -0.28 -11.71 7.90
C ALA A 174 -1.81 -11.79 8.01
N LEU A 175 -2.45 -12.67 7.23
CA LEU A 175 -3.89 -12.91 7.31
C LEU A 175 -4.31 -13.62 8.60
N ARG A 176 -3.45 -14.44 9.22
CA ARG A 176 -3.69 -15.00 10.57
C ARG A 176 -3.60 -13.91 11.64
N GLU A 177 -2.63 -13.00 11.53
CA GLU A 177 -2.48 -11.85 12.44
C GLU A 177 -3.62 -10.84 12.29
N LYS A 178 -4.07 -10.58 11.05
CA LYS A 178 -5.16 -9.65 10.74
C LYS A 178 -6.17 -10.26 9.76
N PRO A 179 -7.11 -11.11 10.24
CA PRO A 179 -8.11 -11.74 9.38
C PRO A 179 -9.03 -10.76 8.65
N SER A 180 -9.19 -9.54 9.18
CA SER A 180 -10.01 -8.49 8.57
C SER A 180 -9.32 -7.78 7.39
N ALA A 181 -8.05 -8.06 7.09
CA ALA A 181 -7.33 -7.50 5.94
C ALA A 181 -7.73 -8.23 4.64
N THR A 182 -9.03 -8.23 4.31
CA THR A 182 -9.60 -9.00 3.20
C THR A 182 -9.02 -8.64 1.84
N TRP A 183 -8.53 -7.41 1.68
CA TRP A 183 -7.83 -6.97 0.47
C TRP A 183 -6.56 -7.79 0.19
N ALA A 184 -5.91 -8.35 1.22
CA ALA A 184 -4.68 -9.13 1.05
C ALA A 184 -4.91 -10.47 0.36
N TYR A 185 -6.16 -10.97 0.32
CA TYR A 185 -6.49 -12.17 -0.45
C TYR A 185 -6.19 -12.01 -1.94
N ARG A 186 -6.18 -10.79 -2.51
CA ARG A 186 -5.77 -10.58 -3.92
C ARG A 186 -4.32 -11.02 -4.19
N LEU A 187 -3.41 -10.74 -3.24
CA LEU A 187 -2.02 -11.17 -3.32
C LEU A 187 -1.90 -12.68 -3.08
N LEU A 188 -2.65 -13.23 -2.11
CA LEU A 188 -2.65 -14.67 -1.84
C LEU A 188 -3.17 -15.48 -3.04
N THR A 189 -4.25 -15.01 -3.67
CA THR A 189 -4.82 -15.61 -4.88
C THR A 189 -3.78 -15.73 -5.98
N THR A 190 -3.13 -14.62 -6.35
CA THR A 190 -2.14 -14.66 -7.43
C THR A 190 -0.91 -15.46 -7.04
N THR A 191 -0.51 -15.42 -5.76
CA THR A 191 0.64 -16.20 -5.27
C THR A 191 0.38 -17.70 -5.39
N TYR A 192 -0.80 -18.17 -4.99
CA TYR A 192 -1.17 -19.57 -5.16
C TYR A 192 -1.29 -19.99 -6.62
N ALA A 193 -1.87 -19.14 -7.47
CA ALA A 193 -1.97 -19.43 -8.88
C ALA A 193 -0.58 -19.60 -9.53
N ASN A 194 0.34 -18.68 -9.25
CA ASN A 194 1.71 -18.75 -9.76
C ASN A 194 2.53 -19.91 -9.15
N ALA A 195 2.19 -20.39 -7.95
CA ALA A 195 2.73 -21.62 -7.37
C ALA A 195 2.16 -22.92 -7.99
N GLY A 196 1.22 -22.83 -8.93
CA GLY A 196 0.51 -23.99 -9.50
C GLY A 196 -0.58 -24.58 -8.59
N ARG A 197 -0.90 -23.90 -7.49
CA ARG A 197 -1.86 -24.31 -6.45
C ARG A 197 -3.25 -23.73 -6.74
N LEU A 198 -3.81 -24.12 -7.90
CA LEU A 198 -5.01 -23.49 -8.46
C LEU A 198 -6.26 -23.64 -7.57
N GLU A 199 -6.40 -24.73 -6.83
CA GLU A 199 -7.55 -24.91 -5.94
C GLU A 199 -7.48 -23.97 -4.72
N GLU A 200 -6.30 -23.80 -4.11
CA GLU A 200 -6.11 -22.79 -3.07
C GLU A 200 -6.25 -21.36 -3.60
N ALA A 201 -5.81 -21.11 -4.84
CA ALA A 201 -5.97 -19.82 -5.51
C ALA A 201 -7.45 -19.45 -5.67
N LYS A 202 -8.29 -20.39 -6.13
CA LYS A 202 -9.75 -20.21 -6.24
C LYS A 202 -10.41 -19.97 -4.88
N GLN A 203 -9.98 -20.66 -3.83
CA GLN A 203 -10.49 -20.43 -2.47
C GLN A 203 -10.13 -19.04 -1.95
N ALA A 204 -8.89 -18.59 -2.16
CA ALA A 204 -8.47 -17.23 -1.84
C ALA A 204 -9.23 -16.19 -2.67
N ALA A 205 -9.46 -16.45 -3.97
CA ALA A 205 -10.22 -15.60 -4.87
C ALA A 205 -11.67 -15.44 -4.39
N ALA A 206 -12.31 -16.53 -3.96
CA ALA A 206 -13.66 -16.50 -3.42
C ALA A 206 -13.76 -15.61 -2.16
N LYS A 207 -12.76 -15.69 -1.26
CA LYS A 207 -12.70 -14.81 -0.07
C LYS A 207 -12.51 -13.34 -0.46
N PHE A 208 -11.67 -13.06 -1.45
CA PHE A 208 -11.47 -11.72 -1.99
C PHE A 208 -12.77 -11.17 -2.60
N LEU A 209 -13.42 -11.91 -3.49
CA LEU A 209 -14.65 -11.51 -4.17
C LEU A 209 -15.86 -11.39 -3.23
N ALA A 210 -15.89 -12.18 -2.15
CA ALA A 210 -16.90 -12.03 -1.10
C ALA A 210 -16.79 -10.67 -0.38
N ALA A 211 -15.58 -10.16 -0.19
CA ALA A 211 -15.34 -8.84 0.41
C ALA A 211 -15.45 -7.68 -0.60
N PHE A 212 -15.17 -7.95 -1.88
CA PHE A 212 -15.23 -6.96 -2.95
C PHE A 212 -16.07 -7.47 -4.14
N PRO A 213 -17.41 -7.48 -4.00
CA PRO A 213 -18.29 -7.94 -5.08
C PRO A 213 -18.11 -7.11 -6.36
N GLY A 214 -18.07 -7.80 -7.51
CA GLY A 214 -17.88 -7.14 -8.81
C GLY A 214 -16.45 -6.62 -9.07
N MET A 215 -15.47 -7.10 -8.29
CA MET A 215 -14.06 -6.88 -8.63
C MET A 215 -13.68 -7.67 -9.87
N THR A 216 -12.84 -7.06 -10.70
CA THR A 216 -12.28 -7.68 -11.90
C THR A 216 -10.76 -7.63 -11.87
N VAL A 217 -10.09 -8.37 -12.75
CA VAL A 217 -8.63 -8.35 -12.90
C VAL A 217 -8.17 -6.93 -13.17
N SER A 218 -8.81 -6.23 -14.12
CA SER A 218 -8.46 -4.85 -14.47
C SER A 218 -8.55 -3.92 -13.26
N ARG A 219 -9.64 -3.98 -12.49
CA ARG A 219 -9.83 -3.14 -11.29
C ARG A 219 -8.86 -3.48 -10.16
N ALA A 220 -8.57 -4.77 -9.95
CA ALA A 220 -7.62 -5.21 -8.94
C ALA A 220 -6.18 -4.82 -9.29
N VAL A 221 -5.80 -4.88 -10.56
CA VAL A 221 -4.51 -4.41 -11.08
C VAL A 221 -4.40 -2.90 -10.94
N ASP A 222 -5.42 -2.14 -11.34
CA ASP A 222 -5.40 -0.68 -11.22
C ASP A 222 -5.25 -0.21 -9.75
N ALA A 223 -5.91 -0.90 -8.81
CA ALA A 223 -5.80 -0.64 -7.38
C ALA A 223 -4.49 -1.15 -6.73
N THR A 224 -3.57 -1.74 -7.49
CA THR A 224 -2.33 -2.31 -6.97
C THR A 224 -1.12 -1.51 -7.42
N PRO A 225 -0.30 -0.97 -6.48
CA PRO A 225 0.97 -0.35 -6.82
C PRO A 225 1.97 -1.39 -7.34
N GLY A 226 2.79 -1.02 -8.30
CA GLY A 226 3.77 -1.92 -8.89
C GLY A 226 4.20 -1.47 -10.27
N ASN A 227 5.41 -1.86 -10.66
CA ASN A 227 5.83 -1.83 -12.05
C ASN A 227 5.31 -3.06 -12.81
N SER A 228 5.72 -3.22 -14.07
CA SER A 228 5.33 -4.37 -14.90
C SER A 228 5.76 -5.71 -14.31
N ASP A 229 6.93 -5.79 -13.70
CA ASP A 229 7.48 -7.04 -13.16
C ASP A 229 6.63 -7.57 -12.01
N PHE A 230 6.03 -6.65 -11.22
CA PHE A 230 5.04 -7.00 -10.22
C PHE A 230 3.67 -7.27 -10.86
N LEU A 231 3.16 -6.35 -11.69
CA LEU A 231 1.76 -6.34 -12.10
C LEU A 231 1.40 -7.39 -13.16
N LEU A 232 2.33 -7.79 -14.02
CA LEU A 232 2.07 -8.81 -15.05
C LEU A 232 1.80 -10.20 -14.45
N PRO A 233 2.70 -10.81 -13.65
CA PRO A 233 2.40 -12.09 -13.00
C PRO A 233 1.26 -11.97 -11.99
N TYR A 234 1.11 -10.80 -11.36
CA TYR A 234 -0.02 -10.52 -10.47
C TYR A 234 -1.35 -10.66 -11.22
N ALA A 235 -1.49 -9.97 -12.37
CA ALA A 235 -2.69 -10.02 -13.20
C ALA A 235 -2.96 -11.43 -13.74
N GLN A 236 -1.90 -12.13 -14.21
CA GLN A 236 -2.04 -13.48 -14.73
C GLN A 236 -2.55 -14.44 -13.65
N GLY A 237 -1.99 -14.42 -12.44
CA GLY A 237 -2.46 -15.30 -11.37
C GLY A 237 -3.90 -15.01 -10.92
N LEU A 238 -4.37 -13.77 -11.04
CA LEU A 238 -5.80 -13.47 -10.82
C LEU A 238 -6.69 -14.10 -11.90
N ARG A 239 -6.27 -14.06 -13.18
CA ARG A 239 -6.99 -14.73 -14.29
C ARG A 239 -7.03 -16.24 -14.11
N ASP A 240 -5.89 -16.84 -13.78
CA ASP A 240 -5.77 -18.29 -13.59
C ASP A 240 -6.62 -18.78 -12.41
N ALA A 241 -6.82 -17.93 -11.40
CA ALA A 241 -7.73 -18.20 -10.29
C ALA A 241 -9.22 -17.97 -10.61
N GLY A 242 -9.55 -17.50 -11.82
CA GLY A 242 -10.92 -17.34 -12.31
C GLY A 242 -11.57 -16.00 -11.95
N LEU A 243 -10.80 -14.93 -11.68
CA LEU A 243 -11.40 -13.60 -11.54
C LEU A 243 -11.96 -13.11 -12.89
N PRO A 244 -13.09 -12.39 -12.91
CA PRO A 244 -13.61 -11.73 -14.11
C PRO A 244 -12.62 -10.70 -14.66
N GLU A 245 -12.61 -10.41 -15.96
CA GLU A 245 -11.76 -9.38 -16.60
C GLU A 245 -12.19 -7.94 -16.28
#